data_AF-A0A7C6U3W8-F1
#
_entry.id   AF-A0A7C6U3W8-F1
#
_cell.length_a   1.000
_cell.length_b   1.000
_cell.length_c   1.000
_cell.angle_alpha   90.00
_cell.angle_beta   90.00
_cell.angle_gamma   90.00
#
_symmetry.space_group_name_H-M   'P 1'
#
loop_
_entity.id
_entity.type
_entity.pdbx_description
1 polymer ?
#
loop_
_entity_poly.entity_id
_entity_poly.type
_entity_poly.pdbx_seq_one_letter_code
_entity_poly.pdbx_strand_id
1 'polypeptide(L)'
;IILYFILFVSFIIIPTSYFINNTICHFHNITGYLCPTCGVTRAFSSILHFNIINAFSYHPLFTILVFPISLFVIIQDTFTIIKREINKENIYSLLEAIFLGRVI
;
A
#
# COMPACT_ATOMS: atom_id res chain seq x y z
N ILE A 1 -6.65 -8.23 -12.42
CA ILE A 1 -7.01 -6.82 -12.73
C ILE A 1 -8.39 -6.46 -12.16
N ILE A 2 -9.48 -7.13 -12.57
CA ILE A 2 -10.85 -6.84 -12.09
C ILE A 2 -10.97 -6.94 -10.55
N LEU A 3 -10.46 -8.01 -9.94
CA LEU A 3 -10.47 -8.19 -8.48
C LEU A 3 -9.75 -7.06 -7.73
N TYR A 4 -8.59 -6.64 -8.23
CA TYR A 4 -7.79 -5.55 -7.65
C TYR A 4 -8.54 -4.22 -7.73
N PHE A 5 -9.16 -3.96 -8.89
CA PHE A 5 -9.96 -2.76 -9.09
C PHE A 5 -11.15 -2.70 -8.12
N ILE A 6 -11.85 -3.82 -7.91
CA ILE A 6 -12.94 -3.92 -6.94
C ILE A 6 -12.45 -3.62 -5.52
N LEU A 7 -11.35 -4.24 -5.08
CA LEU A 7 -10.77 -3.98 -3.76
C LEU A 7 -10.39 -2.51 -3.56
N PHE A 8 -9.76 -1.91 -4.58
CA PHE A 8 -9.37 -0.51 -4.54
C PHE A 8 -10.58 0.43 -4.44
N VAL A 9 -11.61 0.18 -5.25
CA VAL A 9 -12.86 0.95 -5.23
C VAL A 9 -13.60 0.78 -3.90
N SER A 10 -13.69 -0.44 -3.36
CA SER A 10 -14.27 -0.67 -2.04
C SER A 10 -13.56 0.15 -0.96
N PHE A 11 -12.23 0.25 -1.02
CA PHE A 11 -11.45 0.99 -0.04
C PHE A 11 -11.63 2.52 -0.15
N ILE A 12 -11.95 3.03 -1.34
CA ILE A 12 -12.30 4.44 -1.56
C ILE A 12 -13.72 4.74 -1.06
N ILE A 13 -14.66 3.80 -1.24
CA ILE A 13 -16.06 4.00 -0.82
C ILE A 13 -16.20 3.97 0.71
N ILE A 14 -15.40 3.16 1.40
CA ILE A 14 -15.45 3.05 2.86
C ILE A 14 -14.80 4.30 3.48
N PRO A 15 -15.56 5.13 4.21
CA PRO A 15 -15.02 6.34 4.80
C PRO A 15 -14.01 5.99 5.90
N THR A 16 -12.97 6.82 6.02
CA THR A 16 -11.93 6.70 7.05
C THR A 16 -12.49 6.59 8.47
N SER A 17 -13.63 7.26 8.75
CA SER A 17 -14.35 7.22 10.03
C SER A 17 -14.75 5.82 10.48
N TYR A 18 -15.09 4.93 9.55
CA TYR A 18 -15.43 3.55 9.86
C TYR A 18 -14.24 2.81 10.48
N PHE A 19 -13.03 3.04 9.94
CA PHE A 19 -11.81 2.45 10.45
C PHE A 19 -11.33 3.11 11.75
N ILE A 20 -11.66 4.37 11.99
CA ILE A 20 -11.27 5.11 13.21
C ILE A 20 -12.03 4.57 14.42
N ASN A 21 -13.34 4.40 14.29
CA ASN A 21 -14.20 3.98 15.39
C ASN A 21 -14.05 2.49 15.73
N ASN A 22 -13.71 1.66 14.74
CA ASN A 22 -13.51 0.23 14.95
C ASN A 22 -12.00 -0.07 15.00
N THR A 23 -11.47 -0.37 16.19
CA THR A 23 -10.11 -0.92 16.33
C THR A 23 -10.12 -2.40 15.91
N ILE A 24 -9.85 -2.66 14.63
CA ILE A 24 -9.76 -4.03 14.07
C ILE A 24 -8.54 -4.79 14.64
N CYS A 25 -7.67 -4.13 15.41
CA CYS A 25 -6.47 -4.73 15.97
C CYS A 25 -6.79 -5.58 17.21
N HIS A 26 -7.11 -6.86 16.99
CA HIS A 26 -7.28 -7.84 18.06
C HIS A 26 -6.05 -7.93 18.98
N PHE A 27 -4.84 -7.73 18.45
CA PHE A 27 -3.60 -7.76 19.24
C PHE A 27 -3.57 -6.67 20.29
N HIS A 28 -3.88 -5.42 19.94
CA HIS A 28 -3.94 -4.33 20.92
C HIS A 28 -5.05 -4.56 21.95
N ASN A 29 -6.20 -5.08 21.50
CA ASN A 29 -7.33 -5.33 22.40
C ASN A 29 -7.07 -6.46 23.41
N ILE A 30 -6.25 -7.45 23.05
CA ILE A 30 -5.91 -8.60 23.91
C ILE A 30 -4.67 -8.34 24.76
N THR A 31 -3.64 -7.69 24.18
CA THR A 31 -2.33 -7.54 24.83
C THR A 31 -2.10 -6.16 25.42
N GLY A 32 -2.91 -5.16 25.08
CA GLY A 32 -2.69 -3.76 25.46
C GLY A 32 -1.51 -3.07 24.75
N TYR A 33 -0.66 -3.83 24.05
CA TYR A 33 0.48 -3.28 23.32
C TYR A 33 0.11 -2.85 21.91
N LEU A 34 0.69 -1.74 21.46
CA LEU A 34 0.61 -1.31 20.06
C LEU A 34 1.48 -2.23 19.22
N CYS A 35 0.88 -2.99 18.30
CA CYS A 35 1.67 -3.79 17.35
C CYS A 35 2.32 -2.87 16.29
N PRO A 36 3.44 -3.28 15.67
CA PRO A 36 4.17 -2.45 14.70
C PRO A 36 3.39 -2.20 13.41
N THR A 37 2.25 -2.87 13.20
CA THR A 37 1.36 -2.70 12.04
C THR A 37 0.03 -2.05 12.41
N CYS A 38 -0.14 -1.62 13.66
CA CYS A 38 -1.40 -1.03 14.14
C CYS A 38 -1.62 0.33 13.49
N GLY A 39 -2.78 0.55 12.86
CA GLY A 39 -3.12 1.82 12.22
C GLY A 39 -2.68 1.96 10.75
N VAL A 40 -1.99 0.97 10.17
CA VAL A 40 -1.62 0.97 8.74
C VAL A 40 -2.86 1.08 7.84
N THR A 41 -3.93 0.34 8.13
CA THR A 41 -5.20 0.39 7.37
C THR A 41 -5.84 1.79 7.42
N ARG A 42 -5.76 2.47 8.57
CA ARG A 42 -6.27 3.85 8.76
C ARG A 42 -5.41 4.86 8.03
N ALA A 43 -4.09 4.71 8.11
CA ALA A 43 -3.15 5.55 7.38
C ALA A 43 -3.36 5.41 5.87
N PHE A 44 -3.47 4.17 5.36
CA PHE A 44 -3.73 3.90 3.95
C PHE A 44 -5.07 4.48 3.50
N SER A 45 -6.15 4.31 4.27
CA SER A 45 -7.46 4.91 3.97
C SER A 45 -7.38 6.44 3.95
N SER A 46 -6.66 7.04 4.90
CA SER A 46 -6.48 8.50 4.98
C SER A 46 -5.71 9.04 3.79
N ILE A 47 -4.65 8.36 3.34
CA ILE A 47 -3.88 8.72 2.15
C ILE A 47 -4.76 8.62 0.89
N LEU A 48 -5.58 7.57 0.76
CA LEU A 48 -6.51 7.41 -0.36
C LEU A 48 -7.57 8.52 -0.42
N HIS A 49 -7.93 9.09 0.73
CA HIS A 49 -8.82 10.25 0.84
C HIS A 49 -8.07 11.59 0.83
N PHE A 50 -6.81 11.61 0.39
CA PHE A 50 -5.96 12.80 0.33
C PHE A 50 -5.70 13.51 1.67
N ASN A 51 -5.87 12.80 2.80
CA ASN A 51 -5.65 13.33 4.14
C ASN A 51 -4.33 12.81 4.73
N ILE A 52 -3.23 13.46 4.33
CA ILE A 52 -1.86 13.07 4.71
C ILE A 52 -1.58 13.35 6.20
N ILE A 53 -2.16 14.42 6.75
CA ILE A 53 -1.96 14.81 8.15
C ILE A 53 -2.49 13.72 9.08
N ASN A 54 -3.71 13.23 8.84
CA ASN A 54 -4.27 12.13 9.63
C ASN A 54 -3.50 10.83 9.40
N ALA A 55 -3.04 10.57 8.18
CA ALA A 55 -2.22 9.39 7.91
C ALA A 55 -0.92 9.36 8.72
N PHE A 56 -0.27 10.53 8.89
CA PHE A 56 0.92 10.67 9.71
C PHE A 56 0.63 10.38 11.19
N SER A 57 -0.49 10.89 11.71
CA SER A 57 -0.93 10.64 13.09
C SER A 57 -1.25 9.16 13.35
N TYR A 58 -1.75 8.43 12.36
CA TYR A 58 -2.04 7.00 12.53
C TYR A 58 -0.80 6.11 12.47
N HIS A 59 0.08 6.31 11.47
CA HIS A 59 1.29 5.50 11.35
C HIS A 59 2.38 6.26 10.57
N PRO A 60 3.24 7.05 11.25
CA PRO A 60 4.19 7.94 10.60
C PRO A 60 5.21 7.18 9.74
N LEU A 61 5.70 6.03 10.21
CA LEU A 61 6.62 5.16 9.45
C LEU A 61 6.00 4.65 8.15
N PHE A 62 4.69 4.39 8.12
CA PHE A 62 4.03 3.87 6.92
C PHE A 62 3.87 5.00 5.91
N THR A 63 3.42 6.16 6.39
CA THR A 63 3.20 7.34 5.56
C THR A 63 4.50 7.89 4.96
N ILE A 64 5.61 7.88 5.70
CA ILE A 64 6.89 8.46 5.25
C ILE A 64 7.75 7.47 4.45
N LEU A 65 7.80 6.19 4.83
CA LEU A 65 8.69 5.22 4.19
C LEU A 65 7.91 4.28 3.28
N VAL A 66 6.99 3.52 3.85
CA VAL A 66 6.35 2.40 3.15
C VAL A 66 5.53 2.89 1.95
N PHE A 67 4.76 3.95 2.13
CA PHE A 67 3.92 4.51 1.06
C PHE A 67 4.73 4.98 -0.15
N PRO A 68 5.71 5.91 -0.03
CA PRO A 68 6.48 6.35 -1.19
C PRO A 68 7.33 5.25 -1.82
N ILE A 69 7.89 4.32 -1.04
CA ILE A 69 8.61 3.16 -1.58
C ILE A 69 7.66 2.29 -2.42
N SER A 70 6.47 1.99 -1.89
CA SER A 70 5.46 1.20 -2.63
C SER A 70 5.02 1.89 -3.92
N LEU A 71 4.85 3.21 -3.88
CA LEU A 71 4.44 4.03 -5.02
C LEU A 71 5.54 4.02 -6.09
N PHE A 72 6.80 4.18 -5.69
CA PHE A 72 7.95 4.11 -6.59
C PHE A 72 8.04 2.75 -7.30
N VAL A 73 7.91 1.65 -6.54
CA VAL A 73 7.93 0.29 -7.10
C VAL A 73 6.78 0.08 -8.10
N ILE A 74 5.55 0.49 -7.76
CA ILE A 74 4.39 0.37 -8.66
C ILE A 74 4.60 1.16 -9.96
N ILE A 75 5.12 2.38 -9.86
CA ILE A 75 5.44 3.20 -11.03
C ILE A 75 6.45 2.49 -11.92
N GLN A 76 7.55 2.02 -11.35
CA GLN A 76 8.62 1.36 -12.09
C GLN A 76 8.15 0.06 -12.76
N ASP A 77 7.35 -0.74 -12.06
CA ASP A 77 6.72 -1.94 -12.62
C ASP A 77 5.78 -1.59 -13.77
N THR A 78 4.94 -0.56 -13.61
CA THR A 78 4.01 -0.10 -14.65
C THR A 78 4.77 0.38 -15.90
N PHE A 79 5.83 1.17 -15.73
CA PHE A 79 6.67 1.61 -16.85
C PHE A 79 7.35 0.44 -17.56
N THR A 80 7.82 -0.56 -16.80
CA THR A 80 8.46 -1.76 -17.36
C THR A 80 7.46 -2.59 -18.17
N ILE A 81 6.25 -2.80 -17.64
CA ILE A 81 5.18 -3.52 -18.33
C ILE A 81 4.78 -2.79 -19.61
N ILE A 82 4.61 -1.46 -19.58
CA ILE A 82 4.29 -0.66 -20.75
C ILE A 82 5.40 -0.76 -21.80
N LYS A 83 6.67 -0.64 -21.40
CA LYS A 83 7.82 -0.73 -22.32
C LYS A 83 7.94 -2.13 -22.93
N ARG A 84 7.61 -3.18 -22.17
CA ARG A 84 7.57 -4.58 -22.65
C ARG A 84 6.52 -4.77 -23.75
N GLU A 85 5.32 -4.22 -23.57
CA GLU A 85 4.25 -4.27 -24.58
C GLU A 85 4.58 -3.45 -25.84
N ILE A 86 5.25 -2.29 -25.70
CA ILE A 86 5.58 -1.42 -26.84
C ILE A 86 6.81 -1.92 -27.62
N ASN A 87 7.91 -2.25 -26.93
CA ASN A 87 9.19 -2.57 -27.58
C ASN A 87 9.42 -4.07 -27.83
N LYS A 88 8.56 -4.96 -27.31
CA LYS A 88 8.78 -6.43 -27.29
C LYS A 88 10.13 -6.87 -26.71
N GLU A 89 10.75 -6.03 -25.89
CA GLU A 89 11.98 -6.37 -25.17
C GLU A 89 11.64 -7.11 -23.87
N ASN A 90 12.36 -8.19 -23.57
CA ASN A 90 12.24 -8.94 -22.31
C ASN A 90 12.94 -8.18 -21.16
N ILE A 91 12.37 -7.05 -20.76
CA ILE A 91 12.79 -6.30 -19.57
C ILE A 91 11.97 -6.81 -18.39
N TYR A 92 12.66 -7.21 -17.32
CA TYR A 92 12.03 -7.68 -16.08
C TYR A 92 11.71 -6.51 -15.17
N SER A 93 10.55 -6.58 -14.52
CA SER A 93 10.18 -5.61 -13.49
C SER A 93 11.04 -5.77 -12.25
N LEU A 94 11.14 -4.74 -11.41
CA LEU A 94 12.03 -4.79 -10.24
C LEU A 94 11.52 -5.84 -9.22
N LEU A 95 10.20 -6.01 -9.16
CA LEU A 95 9.56 -7.10 -8.42
C LEU A 95 9.86 -8.48 -9.04
N GLU A 96 9.75 -8.65 -10.36
CA GLU A 96 10.09 -9.91 -11.03
C GLU A 96 11.57 -10.30 -10.82
N ALA A 97 12.48 -9.33 -10.86
CA ALA A 97 13.91 -9.56 -10.60
C ALA A 97 14.17 -10.05 -9.17
N ILE A 98 13.53 -9.43 -8.18
CA ILE A 98 13.61 -9.86 -6.77
C ILE A 98 12.99 -11.26 -6.58
N PHE A 99 11.81 -11.52 -7.13
CA PHE A 99 11.10 -12.80 -6.97
C PHE A 99 11.82 -13.97 -7.67
N LEU A 100 12.45 -13.73 -8.81
CA LEU A 100 13.23 -14.74 -9.53
C LEU A 100 14.65 -14.92 -8.97
N GLY A 101 15.00 -14.22 -7.88
CA GLY A 101 16.33 -14.26 -7.28
C GLY A 101 17.43 -13.75 -8.22
N ARG A 102 17.05 -13.01 -9.27
CA ARG A 102 17.95 -12.39 -10.24
C ARG A 102 18.26 -10.97 -9.78
N VAL A 103 18.77 -10.85 -8.55
CA VAL A 103 19.48 -9.64 -8.14
C VAL A 103 20.84 -9.73 -8.81
N ILE A 104 21.11 -8.76 -9.70
CA ILE A 104 22.30 -8.64 -10.55
C ILE A 104 23.59 -8.96 -9.78
#